data_AF-A0A7W1BZI6-F1
#
_entry.id   AF-A0A7W1BZI6-F1
#
_cell.length_a   1.000
_cell.length_b   1.000
_cell.length_c   1.000
_cell.angle_alpha   90.00
_cell.angle_beta   90.00
_cell.angle_gamma   90.00
#
_symmetry.space_group_name_H-M   'P 1'
#
loop_
_entity.id
_entity.type
_entity.pdbx_description
1 polymer ?
#
loop_
_entity_poly.entity_id
_entity_poly.type
_entity_poly.pdbx_seq_one_letter_code
_entity_poly.pdbx_strand_id
1 'polypeptide(L)' 'MARPRFPKHLRQFQAQFASEEACQDYLALCRWPDGFSCRRCGHRRAMPL' A
#
# COMPACT_ATOMS: atom_id res chain seq x y z
N MET A 1 -1.29 -12.33 6.71
CA MET A 1 -1.55 -11.03 7.37
C MET A 1 -2.57 -10.24 6.56
N ALA A 2 -3.60 -9.71 7.21
CA ALA A 2 -4.81 -9.21 6.56
C ALA A 2 -4.61 -7.78 6.05
N ARG A 3 -4.99 -7.55 4.80
CA ARG A 3 -5.05 -6.23 4.15
C ARG A 3 -5.67 -5.19 5.09
N PRO A 4 -5.08 -4.00 5.24
CA PRO A 4 -5.63 -2.96 6.11
C PRO A 4 -7.09 -2.68 5.73
N ARG A 5 -7.94 -2.46 6.75
CA ARG A 5 -9.38 -2.28 6.55
C ARG A 5 -9.64 -0.98 5.81
N PHE A 6 -10.34 -1.08 4.69
CA PHE A 6 -10.74 0.08 3.92
C PHE A 6 -11.73 0.93 4.73
N PRO A 7 -11.55 2.26 4.83
CA PRO A 7 -12.46 3.12 5.57
C PRO A 7 -13.86 3.10 4.95
N LYS A 8 -14.89 3.07 5.80
CA LYS A 8 -16.30 3.06 5.35
C LYS A 8 -16.87 4.47 5.13
N HIS A 9 -16.18 5.50 5.62
CA HIS A 9 -16.65 6.89 5.60
C HIS A 9 -15.68 7.78 4.82
N LEU A 10 -16.24 8.71 4.03
CA LEU A 10 -15.47 9.64 3.20
C LEU A 10 -14.45 10.46 4.02
N ARG A 11 -14.82 10.88 5.23
CA ARG A 11 -13.93 11.67 6.11
C ARG A 11 -12.67 10.88 6.53
N GLN A 12 -12.83 9.58 6.79
CA GLN A 12 -11.70 8.70 7.10
C GLN A 12 -10.84 8.41 5.88
N PHE A 13 -11.47 8.29 4.70
CA PHE A 13 -10.75 8.15 3.44
C PHE A 13 -9.90 9.41 3.17
N GLN A 14 -10.48 10.60 3.29
CA GLN A 14 -9.75 11.85 3.12
C GLN A 14 -8.60 12.01 4.13
N ALA A 15 -8.77 11.55 5.37
CA ALA A 15 -7.69 11.58 6.37
C ALA A 15 -6.57 10.57 6.08
N GLN A 16 -6.91 9.35 5.64
CA GLN A 16 -5.93 8.29 5.36
C GLN A 16 -5.23 8.44 4.00
N PHE A 17 -5.91 9.03 3.02
CA PHE A 17 -5.43 9.24 1.66
C PHE A 17 -5.27 10.73 1.34
N ALA A 18 -4.90 11.53 2.35
CA ALA A 18 -4.71 12.98 2.21
C ALA A 18 -3.54 13.33 1.28
N SER A 19 -2.55 12.44 1.20
CA SER A 19 -1.31 12.63 0.46
C SER A 19 -1.05 11.42 -0.45
N GLU A 20 -0.32 11.68 -1.54
CA GLU A 20 0.04 10.63 -2.49
C GLU A 20 0.91 9.55 -1.84
N GLU A 21 1.83 9.94 -0.94
CA GLU A 21 2.66 9.01 -0.16
C GLU A 21 1.82 8.06 0.68
N ALA A 22 0.78 8.56 1.37
CA ALA A 22 -0.09 7.75 2.20
C ALA A 22 -0.88 6.72 1.37
N CYS A 23 -1.24 7.07 0.14
CA CYS A 23 -1.87 6.15 -0.81
C CYS A 23 -0.89 5.06 -1.25
N GLN A 24 0.35 5.41 -1.56
CA GLN A 24 1.39 4.45 -1.94
C GLN A 24 1.71 3.48 -0.79
N ASP A 25 1.85 3.96 0.44
CA ASP A 25 2.08 3.14 1.63
C ASP A 25 0.94 2.15 1.87
N TYR A 26 -0.31 2.62 1.79
CA TYR A 26 -1.49 1.76 1.93
C TYR A 26 -1.54 0.67 0.85
N LEU A 27 -1.24 1.02 -0.41
CA LEU A 27 -1.18 0.06 -1.51
C LEU A 27 -0.03 -0.94 -1.33
N ALA A 28 1.11 -0.50 -0.81
CA ALA A 28 2.24 -1.36 -0.50
C ALA A 28 1.87 -2.38 0.58
N LEU A 29 1.27 -1.95 1.69
CA LEU A 29 0.75 -2.83 2.74
C LEU A 29 -0.31 -3.80 2.23
N CYS A 30 -1.19 -3.35 1.32
CA CYS A 30 -2.20 -4.20 0.69
C CYS A 30 -1.62 -5.27 -0.24
N ARG A 31 -0.57 -4.93 -1.00
CA ARG A 31 0.08 -5.83 -1.97
C ARG A 31 1.10 -6.75 -1.31
N TRP A 32 1.76 -6.26 -0.26
CA TRP A 32 2.95 -6.85 0.34
C TRP A 32 2.95 -6.71 1.86
N PRO A 33 2.14 -7.52 2.57
CA PRO A 33 2.07 -7.43 4.02
C PRO A 33 3.38 -7.88 4.73
N ASP A 34 4.22 -8.68 4.06
CA ASP A 34 5.53 -9.16 4.55
C ASP A 34 6.72 -8.45 3.89
N GLY A 35 6.47 -7.33 3.18
CA GLY A 35 7.49 -6.58 2.45
C GLY A 35 7.46 -6.79 0.93
N PHE A 36 7.91 -5.76 0.20
CA PHE A 36 7.82 -5.70 -1.27
C PHE A 36 8.34 -6.98 -1.92
N SER A 37 7.53 -7.65 -2.73
CA SER A 37 7.91 -8.86 -3.45
C SER A 37 7.26 -8.87 -4.83
N CYS A 38 8.05 -8.67 -5.87
CA CYS A 38 7.52 -8.71 -7.22
C CYS A 38 6.95 -10.11 -7.52
N ARG A 39 5.64 -10.24 -7.76
CA ARG A 39 5.00 -11.54 -8.09
C ARG A 39 5.52 -12.17 -9.40
N ARG A 40 6.26 -11.41 -10.22
CA ARG A 40 6.78 -11.87 -11.51
C ARG A 40 8.25 -12.31 -11.45
N CYS A 41 9.05 -11.75 -10.54
CA CYS A 41 10.49 -12.06 -10.43
C CYS A 41 11.00 -12.29 -9.00
N GLY A 42 10.16 -12.16 -7.97
CA GLY A 42 10.52 -12.34 -6.56
C GLY A 42 11.41 -11.26 -5.96
N HIS A 43 11.83 -10.26 -6.73
CA HIS A 43 12.72 -9.21 -6.24
C HIS A 43 12.05 -8.31 -5.20
N ARG A 44 12.85 -7.93 -4.18
CA ARG A 44 12.46 -7.08 -3.06
C ARG A 44 12.81 -5.59 -3.22
N ARG A 45 13.27 -5.18 -4.41
CA ARG A 45 13.58 -3.77 -4.72
C ARG A 45 12.77 -3.33 -5.93
N ALA A 46 12.11 -2.17 -5.81
CA ALA A 46 11.63 -1.45 -6.98
C ALA A 46 12.86 -0.94 -7.75
N MET A 47 12.88 -1.15 -9.06
CA MET A 47 13.94 -0.58 -9.90
C MET A 47 13.85 0.94 -9.78
N PRO A 48 14.96 1.66 -9.49
CA PRO A 48 14.96 3.10 -9.55
C PRO A 48 14.68 3.53 -10.99
N LEU A 49 13.70 4.43 -11.16
CA LEU A 49 13.47 5.18 -12.39
C LEU A 49 14.50 6.30 -12.50
#